data_AF-A0A917TM08-F1
#
_entry.id   AF-A0A917TM08-F1
#
_cell.length_a   1.000
_cell.length_b   1.000
_cell.length_c   1.000
_cell.angle_alpha   90.00
_cell.angle_beta   90.00
_cell.angle_gamma   90.00
#
_symmetry.space_group_name_H-M   'P 1'
#
loop_
_entity.id
_entity.type
_entity.pdbx_description
1 polymer ?
#
loop_
_entity_poly.entity_id
_entity_poly.type
_entity_poly.pdbx_seq_one_letter_code
_entity_poly.pdbx_strand_id
1 'polypeptide(L)'
;MRGGRWIVAIGAWTACTAAISALGIGKMEDARSALLRSAARPPAGATPAASASPSASGAVPKVLTSPGGSVVASCDRGMVWAQWLRPASGFRVADATQGPAKESRVTFKTDGREVRLVMHCADTGPTVDVTLG
;
A
#
# COMPACT_ATOMS: atom_id res chain seq x y z
N MET A 1 -42.45 7.27 -15.91
CA MET A 1 -42.20 6.92 -17.33
C MET A 1 -41.34 8.01 -17.96
N ARG A 2 -40.40 7.65 -18.85
CA ARG A 2 -39.19 8.37 -19.34
C ARG A 2 -37.98 8.10 -18.42
N GLY A 3 -37.01 7.23 -18.71
CA GLY A 3 -36.61 6.58 -19.96
C GLY A 3 -35.58 7.45 -20.70
N GLY A 4 -34.28 7.15 -20.57
CA GLY A 4 -33.23 8.01 -21.15
C GLY A 4 -31.80 7.44 -21.17
N ARG A 5 -31.61 6.33 -21.87
CA ARG A 5 -30.44 5.96 -22.71
C ARG A 5 -29.02 6.08 -22.12
N TRP A 6 -28.50 4.91 -21.72
CA TRP A 6 -27.08 4.62 -21.61
C TRP A 6 -26.46 4.55 -23.02
N ILE A 7 -25.41 5.34 -23.28
CA ILE A 7 -24.58 5.20 -24.48
C ILE A 7 -23.23 4.66 -24.01
N VAL A 8 -23.01 3.37 -24.25
CA VAL A 8 -21.72 2.70 -24.11
C VAL A 8 -21.04 2.77 -25.48
N ALA A 9 -19.99 3.57 -25.62
CA ALA A 9 -19.13 3.58 -26.79
C ALA A 9 -17.91 2.68 -26.52
N ILE A 10 -18.00 1.41 -26.92
CA ILE A 10 -16.84 0.50 -26.94
C ILE A 10 -16.10 0.80 -28.24
N GLY A 11 -15.13 1.71 -28.17
CA GLY A 11 -14.24 2.04 -29.27
C GLY A 11 -13.23 0.91 -29.50
N ALA A 12 -13.30 0.33 -30.69
CA ALA A 12 -12.44 -0.75 -31.18
C ALA A 12 -10.95 -0.33 -31.27
N TRP A 13 -10.07 -1.11 -30.65
CA TRP A 13 -8.64 -1.16 -30.95
C TRP A 13 -8.22 -2.62 -31.11
N THR A 14 -8.54 -3.19 -32.26
CA THR A 14 -7.94 -4.44 -32.76
C THR A 14 -7.11 -4.10 -33.99
N ALA A 15 -5.79 -3.95 -33.83
CA ALA A 15 -4.77 -4.18 -34.86
C ALA A 15 -3.38 -3.82 -34.33
N CYS A 16 -2.61 -4.82 -33.88
CA CYS A 16 -1.15 -4.94 -34.04
C CYS A 16 -0.65 -6.19 -33.28
N THR A 17 -1.09 -7.37 -33.71
CA THR A 17 -0.47 -8.65 -33.33
C THR A 17 0.54 -9.04 -34.41
N ALA A 18 1.73 -8.46 -34.35
CA ALA A 18 2.91 -9.02 -35.02
C ALA A 18 4.16 -8.53 -34.28
N ALA A 19 5.05 -9.48 -33.93
CA ALA A 19 6.35 -9.30 -33.29
C ALA A 19 6.37 -9.07 -31.76
N ILE A 20 6.09 -10.13 -30.99
CA ILE A 20 6.74 -10.33 -29.68
C ILE A 20 7.42 -11.72 -29.73
N SER A 21 8.43 -11.84 -30.58
CA SER A 21 9.27 -13.03 -30.67
C SER A 21 10.68 -12.69 -30.21
N ALA A 22 10.85 -12.44 -28.90
CA ALA A 22 12.12 -12.47 -28.18
C ALA A 22 11.95 -12.02 -26.72
N LEU A 23 11.13 -12.72 -25.93
CA LEU A 23 11.19 -12.62 -24.47
C LEU A 23 11.21 -14.03 -23.90
N GLY A 24 12.35 -14.37 -23.29
CA GLY A 24 12.76 -15.72 -22.93
C GLY A 24 11.75 -16.49 -22.08
N ILE A 25 11.31 -17.62 -22.62
CA ILE A 25 10.64 -18.71 -21.90
C ILE A 25 11.70 -19.43 -21.07
N GLY A 26 12.13 -18.81 -19.96
CA GLY A 26 13.14 -19.40 -19.06
C GLY A 26 12.76 -19.38 -17.59
N LYS A 27 11.60 -18.82 -17.21
CA LYS A 27 11.24 -18.56 -15.81
C LYS A 27 9.85 -19.03 -15.39
N MET A 28 9.25 -20.01 -16.08
CA MET A 28 7.97 -20.60 -15.66
C MET A 28 8.09 -21.93 -14.91
N GLU A 29 9.23 -22.62 -14.98
CA GLU A 29 9.40 -23.91 -14.28
C GLU A 29 9.52 -23.75 -12.75
N ASP A 30 10.10 -22.64 -12.29
CA ASP A 30 10.25 -22.31 -10.87
C ASP A 30 8.90 -22.01 -10.20
N ALA A 31 8.02 -21.31 -10.93
CA ALA A 31 6.67 -21.00 -10.48
C ALA A 31 5.80 -22.25 -10.31
N ARG A 32 5.94 -23.25 -11.20
CA ARG A 32 5.21 -24.53 -11.10
C ARG A 32 5.65 -25.34 -9.88
N SER A 33 6.96 -25.37 -9.62
CA SER A 33 7.51 -26.05 -8.45
C SER A 33 7.08 -25.38 -7.13
N ALA A 34 6.97 -24.05 -7.12
CA ALA A 34 6.43 -23.30 -5.98
C ALA A 34 4.92 -23.52 -5.79
N LEU A 35 4.14 -23.60 -6.87
CA LEU A 35 2.70 -23.87 -6.83
C LEU A 35 2.38 -25.26 -6.29
N LEU A 36 3.09 -26.29 -6.74
CA LEU A 36 2.89 -27.66 -6.24
C LEU A 36 3.25 -27.77 -4.76
N ARG A 37 4.26 -27.01 -4.29
CA ARG A 37 4.63 -26.92 -2.88
C ARG A 37 3.63 -26.10 -2.05
N SER A 38 2.86 -25.20 -2.69
CA SER A 38 1.82 -24.37 -2.07
C SER A 38 0.44 -25.04 -2.01
N ALA A 39 0.17 -26.04 -2.86
CA ALA A 39 -1.08 -26.76 -2.90
C ALA A 39 -1.27 -27.76 -1.72
N ALA A 40 -0.26 -27.94 -0.87
CA ALA A 40 -0.28 -28.88 0.25
C ALA A 40 -0.67 -28.25 1.61
N ARG A 41 -1.33 -27.08 1.66
CA ARG A 41 -1.78 -26.48 2.93
C ARG A 41 -3.30 -26.25 2.98
N PRO A 42 -4.02 -26.78 4.00
CA PRO A 42 -5.48 -26.70 4.09
C PRO A 42 -5.97 -25.27 4.39
N PRO A 43 -7.26 -24.97 4.13
CA PRO A 43 -7.76 -23.61 4.03
C PRO A 43 -8.05 -22.99 5.40
N ALA A 44 -7.56 -21.77 5.62
CA ALA A 44 -8.09 -20.87 6.65
C ALA A 44 -7.97 -19.42 6.17
N GLY A 45 -9.12 -18.79 5.91
CA GLY A 45 -9.30 -17.33 5.89
C GLY A 45 -8.57 -16.54 4.81
N ALA A 46 -9.30 -16.07 3.80
CA ALA A 46 -8.81 -15.12 2.81
C ALA A 46 -8.23 -13.86 3.47
N THR A 47 -6.93 -13.62 3.30
CA THR A 47 -6.27 -12.34 3.63
C THR A 47 -5.97 -11.65 2.29
N PRO A 48 -6.44 -10.42 2.03
CA PRO A 48 -6.12 -9.71 0.79
C PRO A 48 -4.61 -9.44 0.65
N ALA A 49 -4.14 -9.49 -0.59
CA ALA A 49 -2.74 -9.46 -1.01
C ALA A 49 -1.89 -8.39 -0.31
N ALA A 50 -0.75 -8.82 0.24
CA ALA A 50 0.33 -7.94 0.65
C ALA A 50 0.94 -7.28 -0.59
N SER A 51 0.74 -5.97 -0.76
CA SER A 51 1.59 -5.15 -1.64
C SER A 51 3.05 -5.37 -1.24
N ALA A 52 3.93 -5.64 -2.20
CA ALA A 52 5.34 -5.87 -1.94
C ALA A 52 5.97 -4.67 -1.19
N SER A 53 6.47 -4.90 0.03
CA SER A 53 7.32 -3.93 0.72
C SER A 53 8.72 -4.01 0.12
N PRO A 54 9.30 -2.92 -0.41
CA PRO A 54 10.74 -2.87 -0.58
C PRO A 54 11.40 -2.96 0.80
N SER A 55 12.28 -3.95 0.98
CA SER A 55 13.13 -4.06 2.16
C SER A 55 14.07 -2.86 2.22
N ALA A 56 13.69 -1.82 2.96
CA ALA A 56 14.57 -0.72 3.29
C ALA A 56 15.62 -1.21 4.30
N SER A 57 16.80 -1.55 3.81
CA SER A 57 17.97 -1.87 4.62
C SER A 57 18.36 -0.68 5.50
N GLY A 58 18.44 -0.89 6.82
CA GLY A 58 19.27 -0.06 7.71
C GLY A 58 18.63 0.43 9.00
N ALA A 59 17.31 0.56 9.08
CA ALA A 59 16.65 1.13 10.25
C ALA A 59 15.50 0.26 10.77
N VAL A 60 15.49 0.05 12.09
CA VAL A 60 14.45 -0.74 12.76
C VAL A 60 13.10 -0.05 12.55
N PRO A 61 12.14 -0.70 11.86
CA PRO A 61 10.81 -0.14 11.70
C PRO A 61 10.10 -0.07 13.07
N LYS A 62 9.40 1.03 13.31
CA LYS A 62 8.62 1.28 14.54
C LYS A 62 7.16 1.46 14.19
N VAL A 63 6.30 0.87 15.02
CA VAL A 63 4.85 1.06 14.93
C VAL A 63 4.45 2.32 15.71
N LEU A 64 3.74 3.21 15.04
CA LEU A 64 3.19 4.46 15.56
C LEU A 64 1.67 4.34 15.55
N THR A 65 1.03 4.54 16.70
CA THR A 65 -0.43 4.34 16.87
C THR A 65 -1.13 5.64 17.16
N SER A 66 -2.34 5.80 16.63
CA SER A 66 -3.22 6.95 16.81
C SER A 66 -4.69 6.50 16.89
N PRO A 67 -5.63 7.38 17.30
CA PRO A 67 -7.06 7.07 17.27
C PRO A 67 -7.60 6.74 15.87
N GLY A 68 -6.96 7.25 14.81
CA GLY A 68 -7.36 7.03 13.42
C GLY A 68 -6.78 5.75 12.79
N GLY A 69 -5.79 5.13 13.42
CA GLY A 69 -5.08 3.97 12.89
C GLY A 69 -3.62 3.91 13.34
N SER A 70 -2.87 3.00 12.73
CA SER A 70 -1.44 2.78 12.98
C SER A 70 -0.62 2.93 11.71
N VAL A 71 0.63 3.36 11.84
CA VAL A 71 1.61 3.50 10.76
C VAL A 71 2.90 2.82 11.17
N VAL A 72 3.49 2.02 10.28
CA VAL A 72 4.86 1.51 10.45
C VAL A 72 5.79 2.48 9.74
N ALA A 73 6.68 3.10 10.51
CA ALA A 73 7.64 4.07 10.00
C ALA A 73 9.08 3.64 10.28
N SER A 74 10.00 4.10 9.45
CA SER A 74 11.44 3.96 9.67
C SER A 74 12.17 5.25 9.31
N CYS A 75 13.36 5.44 9.88
CA CYS A 75 14.21 6.58 9.60
C CYS A 75 15.45 6.14 8.81
N ASP A 76 15.67 6.70 7.63
CA ASP A 76 16.93 6.56 6.88
C ASP A 76 17.56 7.95 6.71
N ARG A 77 18.80 8.13 7.19
CA ARG A 77 19.56 9.39 7.03
C ARG A 77 18.76 10.66 7.38
N GLY A 78 18.00 10.61 8.47
CA GLY A 78 17.16 11.73 8.93
C GLY A 78 15.86 11.95 8.13
N MET A 79 15.56 11.08 7.17
CA MET A 79 14.31 11.07 6.42
C MET A 79 13.40 9.95 6.94
N VAL A 80 12.13 10.26 7.11
CA VAL A 80 11.12 9.29 7.54
C VAL A 80 10.48 8.62 6.32
N TRP A 81 10.20 7.32 6.47
CA TRP A 81 9.48 6.49 5.53
C TRP A 81 8.26 5.89 6.21
N ALA A 82 7.06 6.21 5.71
CA ALA A 82 5.84 5.50 6.08
C ALA A 82 5.71 4.23 5.22
N GLN A 83 6.14 3.09 5.76
CA GLN A 83 6.17 1.82 5.03
C GLN A 83 4.77 1.20 4.92
N TRP A 84 4.02 1.23 6.03
CA TRP A 84 2.70 0.58 6.10
C TRP A 84 1.71 1.43 6.86
N LEU A 85 0.46 1.43 6.42
CA LEU A 85 -0.63 2.17 7.04
C LEU A 85 -1.81 1.24 7.31
N ARG A 86 -2.39 1.35 8.50
CA ARG A 86 -3.51 0.54 8.96
C ARG A 86 -4.56 1.45 9.60
N PRO A 87 -5.59 1.87 8.86
CA PRO A 87 -6.70 2.62 9.45
C PRO A 87 -7.38 1.85 10.57
N ALA A 88 -7.85 2.56 11.59
CA ALA A 88 -8.77 2.02 12.58
C ALA A 88 -10.14 1.73 11.94
N SER A 89 -10.95 0.91 12.60
CA SER A 89 -12.30 0.59 12.11
C SER A 89 -13.13 1.85 11.91
N GLY A 90 -13.74 2.01 10.73
CA GLY A 90 -14.54 3.19 10.38
C GLY A 90 -13.73 4.42 9.94
N PHE A 91 -12.40 4.34 9.96
CA PHE A 91 -11.51 5.33 9.35
C PHE A 91 -11.00 4.84 7.99
N ARG A 92 -10.74 5.79 7.10
CA ARG A 92 -10.08 5.58 5.80
C ARG A 92 -8.84 6.45 5.71
N VAL A 93 -7.83 6.03 4.95
CA VAL A 93 -6.73 6.92 4.58
C VAL A 93 -7.30 7.97 3.63
N ALA A 94 -7.33 9.23 4.06
CA ALA A 94 -7.75 10.35 3.23
C ALA A 94 -6.58 10.92 2.43
N ASP A 95 -5.41 10.98 3.04
CA ASP A 95 -4.17 11.46 2.44
C ASP A 95 -2.98 10.75 3.07
N ALA A 96 -1.95 10.47 2.26
CA ALA A 96 -0.71 9.91 2.74
C ALA A 96 0.46 10.33 1.84
N THR A 97 1.39 11.08 2.41
CA THR A 97 2.69 11.34 1.80
C THR A 97 3.67 10.29 2.29
N GLN A 98 3.87 9.23 1.52
CA GLN A 98 4.92 8.26 1.81
C GLN A 98 6.30 8.86 1.52
N GLY A 99 7.25 8.58 2.40
CA GLY A 99 8.64 9.05 2.30
C GLY A 99 9.41 8.45 1.11
N PRO A 100 10.69 8.84 0.92
CA PRO A 100 11.55 9.54 1.89
C PRO A 100 11.26 11.03 1.93
N ALA A 101 11.02 11.58 3.11
CA ALA A 101 10.92 13.02 3.33
C ALA A 101 11.38 13.40 4.74
N LYS A 102 11.66 14.68 4.99
CA LYS A 102 11.94 15.17 6.36
C LYS A 102 10.73 14.97 7.28
N GLU A 103 9.53 15.09 6.71
CA GLU A 103 8.27 14.85 7.37
C GLU A 103 7.38 14.01 6.47
N SER A 104 6.71 13.00 7.03
CA SER A 104 5.72 12.19 6.33
C SER A 104 4.36 12.38 6.99
N ARG A 105 3.36 12.72 6.18
CA ARG A 105 2.01 13.01 6.65
C ARG A 105 1.07 11.88 6.31
N VAL A 106 0.22 11.53 7.26
CA VAL A 106 -0.89 10.60 7.07
C VAL A 106 -2.14 11.19 7.68
N THR A 107 -3.23 11.18 6.95
CA THR A 107 -4.52 11.64 7.42
C THR A 107 -5.51 10.49 7.38
N PHE A 108 -6.03 10.10 8.54
CA PHE A 108 -7.16 9.19 8.66
C PHE A 108 -8.44 9.99 8.82
N LYS A 109 -9.50 9.61 8.10
CA LYS A 109 -10.78 10.32 8.11
C LYS A 109 -11.96 9.38 8.27
N THR A 110 -12.99 9.85 8.92
CA THR A 110 -14.35 9.30 8.89
C THR A 110 -15.32 10.43 8.54
N ASP A 111 -16.63 10.17 8.52
CA ASP A 111 -17.61 11.16 8.06
C ASP A 111 -17.77 12.38 8.99
N GLY A 112 -17.25 12.30 10.22
CA GLY A 112 -17.29 13.42 11.17
C GLY A 112 -16.04 13.59 12.04
N ARG A 113 -14.91 12.93 11.71
CA ARG A 113 -13.64 13.08 12.45
C ARG A 113 -12.46 12.99 11.51
N GLU A 114 -11.42 13.76 11.78
CA GLU A 114 -10.12 13.70 11.10
C GLU A 114 -9.00 13.49 12.12
N VAL A 115 -8.06 12.60 11.79
CA VAL A 115 -6.86 12.34 12.59
C VAL A 115 -5.66 12.51 11.68
N ARG A 116 -4.87 13.54 11.93
CA ARG A 116 -3.65 13.83 11.18
C ARG A 116 -2.43 13.39 11.98
N LEU A 117 -1.54 12.66 11.32
CA LEU A 117 -0.26 12.22 11.82
C LEU A 117 0.81 12.92 11.01
N VAL A 118 1.73 13.60 11.70
CA VAL A 118 2.96 14.13 11.10
C VAL A 118 4.12 13.38 11.74
N MET A 119 4.80 12.59 10.93
CA MET A 119 5.93 11.78 11.37
C MET A 119 7.23 12.48 11.00
N HIS A 120 8.21 12.42 11.89
CA HIS A 120 9.55 12.94 11.70
C HIS A 120 10.58 11.99 12.34
N CYS A 121 11.86 12.21 12.07
CA CYS A 121 12.95 11.43 12.69
C CYS A 121 13.57 12.21 13.84
N ALA A 122 13.67 11.56 14.99
CA ALA A 122 14.45 12.01 16.15
C ALA A 122 15.65 11.08 16.37
N ASP A 123 16.53 11.42 17.33
CA ASP A 123 17.74 10.63 17.64
C ASP A 123 17.42 9.18 18.04
N THR A 124 16.22 8.94 18.59
CA THR A 124 15.76 7.62 19.04
C THR A 124 14.93 6.87 17.99
N GLY A 125 14.81 7.41 16.77
CA GLY A 125 14.02 6.85 15.67
C GLY A 125 12.79 7.68 15.33
N PRO A 126 11.80 7.09 14.63
CA PRO A 126 10.64 7.85 14.17
C PRO A 126 9.71 8.23 15.33
N THR A 127 9.24 9.46 15.28
CA THR A 127 8.30 10.11 16.20
C THR A 127 7.10 10.60 15.43
N VAL A 128 5.98 10.81 16.12
CA VAL A 128 4.73 11.27 15.50
C VAL A 128 4.04 12.31 16.35
N ASP A 129 3.59 13.36 15.70
CA ASP A 129 2.65 14.33 16.24
C ASP A 129 1.25 13.99 15.73
N VAL A 130 0.29 13.93 16.64
CA VAL A 130 -1.10 13.57 16.33
C VAL A 130 -2.00 14.76 16.59
N THR A 131 -2.78 15.15 15.58
CA THR A 131 -3.79 16.21 15.67
C THR A 131 -5.16 15.64 15.37
N LEU A 132 -6.15 16.00 16.20
CA LEU A 132 -7.56 15.62 16.05
C LEU A 132 -8.34 16.82 15.52
N GLY A 133 -9.26 16.57 14.58
CA GLY A 133 -10.15 17.57 13.99
C GLY A 133 -11.52 17.00 13.61
#